data_AF-A0A954H2X7-F1
#
_entry.id   AF-A0A954H2X7-F1
#
_cell.length_a   1.000
_cell.length_b   1.000
_cell.length_c   1.000
_cell.angle_alpha   90.00
_cell.angle_beta   90.00
_cell.angle_gamma   90.00
#
_symmetry.space_group_name_H-M   'P 1'
#
loop_
_entity.id
_entity.type
_entity.pdbx_description
1 polymer ?
#
loop_
_entity_poly.entity_id
_entity_poly.type
_entity_poly.pdbx_seq_one_letter_code
_entity_poly.pdbx_strand_id
1 'polypeptide(L)'
;MQVFRRLWSDESGVLLSAEAVVVGTVAVVGLTAGLSTVASSVNEELRDVGFAIRSLDQSYTIPAMEGCGACTAGSSFTQEPVEKSLKELDAAYRKAEASEKQAAARAKAQQERLKEQAERQNSKKDPSKDKKKPGKTTI
;
A
#
# COMPACT_ATOMS: atom_id res chain seq x y z
N MET A 1 28.64 7.53 -48.38
CA MET A 1 27.66 7.34 -47.29
C MET A 1 27.21 5.87 -47.20
N GLN A 2 28.07 4.97 -46.71
CA GLN A 2 27.67 3.57 -46.49
C GLN A 2 27.15 3.33 -45.05
N VAL A 3 27.72 4.05 -44.08
CA VAL A 3 27.28 4.00 -42.67
C VAL A 3 25.85 4.51 -42.49
N PHE A 4 25.51 5.64 -43.14
CA PHE A 4 24.15 6.21 -43.09
C PHE A 4 23.08 5.31 -43.72
N ARG A 5 23.42 4.58 -44.79
CA ARG A 5 22.50 3.60 -45.41
C ARG A 5 22.30 2.36 -44.53
N ARG A 6 23.35 1.90 -43.84
CA ARG A 6 23.24 0.78 -42.90
C ARG A 6 22.39 1.12 -41.68
N LEU A 7 22.56 2.31 -41.11
CA LEU A 7 21.71 2.81 -40.02
C LEU A 7 20.24 2.95 -40.43
N TRP A 8 19.98 3.38 -41.66
CA TRP A 8 18.61 3.53 -42.18
C TRP A 8 17.94 2.19 -42.54
N SER A 9 18.73 1.13 -42.76
CA SER A 9 18.22 -0.22 -43.06
C SER A 9 18.30 -1.18 -41.87
N ASP A 10 18.71 -0.70 -40.69
CA ASP A 10 18.84 -1.52 -39.48
C ASP A 10 17.52 -1.53 -38.70
N GLU A 11 16.62 -2.43 -39.08
CA GLU A 11 15.35 -2.66 -38.35
C GLU A 11 15.53 -3.63 -37.16
N SER A 12 16.66 -4.34 -37.11
CA SER A 12 16.99 -5.33 -36.08
C SER A 12 17.07 -4.72 -34.67
N GLY A 13 17.62 -3.50 -34.54
CA GLY A 13 17.76 -2.82 -33.25
C GLY A 13 16.44 -2.26 -32.68
N VAL A 14 15.51 -1.85 -33.56
CA VAL A 14 14.21 -1.28 -33.17
C VAL A 14 13.24 -2.37 -32.70
N LEU A 15 13.23 -3.53 -33.37
CA LEU A 15 12.35 -4.64 -33.03
C LEU A 15 12.72 -5.25 -31.66
N LEU A 16 14.01 -5.46 -31.41
CA LEU A 16 14.52 -6.02 -30.15
C LEU A 16 14.23 -5.08 -28.95
N SER A 17 14.31 -3.77 -29.18
CA SER A 17 14.01 -2.77 -28.15
C SER A 17 12.52 -2.70 -27.84
N ALA A 18 11.65 -2.79 -28.86
CA ALA A 18 10.21 -2.79 -28.67
C ALA A 18 9.72 -4.05 -27.92
N GLU A 19 10.25 -5.23 -28.26
CA GLU A 19 9.93 -6.49 -27.58
C GLU A 19 10.36 -6.47 -26.11
N ALA A 20 11.58 -5.97 -25.83
CA ALA A 20 12.08 -5.83 -24.46
C ALA A 20 11.23 -4.87 -23.62
N VAL A 21 10.71 -3.79 -24.20
CA VAL A 21 9.80 -2.86 -23.51
C VAL A 21 8.46 -3.52 -23.18
N VAL A 22 7.89 -4.29 -24.11
CA VAL A 22 6.62 -5.00 -23.86
C VAL A 22 6.80 -6.05 -22.77
N VAL A 23 7.83 -6.89 -22.84
CA VAL A 23 8.14 -7.89 -21.81
C VAL A 23 8.42 -7.21 -20.46
N GLY A 24 9.20 -6.13 -20.46
CA GLY A 24 9.54 -5.37 -19.25
C GLY A 24 8.31 -4.75 -18.57
N THR A 25 7.39 -4.18 -19.34
CA THR A 25 6.16 -3.59 -18.78
C THR A 25 5.23 -4.65 -18.19
N VAL A 26 5.03 -5.78 -18.87
CA VAL A 26 4.25 -6.91 -18.33
C VAL A 26 4.90 -7.45 -17.05
N ALA A 27 6.24 -7.57 -17.04
CA ALA A 27 6.98 -8.02 -15.87
C ALA A 27 6.80 -7.06 -14.68
N VAL A 28 6.92 -5.74 -14.87
CA VAL A 28 6.75 -4.76 -13.78
C VAL A 28 5.33 -4.79 -13.23
N VAL A 29 4.30 -4.87 -14.08
CA VAL A 29 2.90 -4.96 -13.63
C VAL A 29 2.67 -6.25 -12.85
N GLY A 30 3.14 -7.38 -13.38
CA GLY A 30 3.02 -8.69 -12.74
C GLY A 30 3.73 -8.76 -11.39
N LEU A 31 4.96 -8.27 -11.31
CA LEU A 31 5.74 -8.22 -10.06
C LEU A 31 5.10 -7.29 -9.03
N THR A 32 4.57 -6.14 -9.45
CA THR A 32 3.93 -5.20 -8.52
C THR A 32 2.66 -5.80 -7.92
N ALA A 33 1.79 -6.39 -8.74
CA ALA A 33 0.57 -7.05 -8.28
C ALA A 33 0.88 -8.31 -7.44
N GLY A 34 1.85 -9.11 -7.88
CA GLY A 34 2.29 -10.32 -7.18
C GLY A 34 2.88 -10.00 -5.81
N LEU A 35 3.79 -9.02 -5.73
CA LEU A 35 4.39 -8.59 -4.46
C LEU A 35 3.34 -8.04 -3.49
N SER A 36 2.38 -7.26 -3.99
CA SER A 36 1.27 -6.78 -3.16
C SER A 36 0.47 -7.93 -2.56
N THR A 37 0.21 -8.98 -3.35
CA THR A 37 -0.57 -10.15 -2.90
C THR A 37 0.20 -10.97 -1.86
N VAL A 38 1.49 -11.19 -2.10
CA VAL A 38 2.37 -11.90 -1.14
C VAL A 38 2.44 -11.13 0.18
N ALA A 39 2.62 -9.81 0.13
CA ALA A 39 2.67 -8.98 1.32
C ALA A 39 1.38 -9.06 2.14
N SER A 40 0.22 -8.97 1.48
CA SER A 40 -1.09 -9.13 2.15
C SER A 40 -1.25 -10.51 2.79
N SER A 41 -0.93 -11.58 2.06
CA SER A 41 -1.06 -12.95 2.57
C SER A 41 -0.15 -13.22 3.78
N VAL A 42 1.11 -12.77 3.74
CA VAL A 42 2.01 -12.91 4.89
C VAL A 42 1.50 -12.14 6.10
N ASN A 43 0.97 -10.93 5.90
CA ASN A 43 0.41 -10.14 6.99
C ASN A 43 -0.84 -10.77 7.61
N GLU A 44 -1.70 -11.43 6.80
CA GLU A 44 -2.86 -12.16 7.28
C GLU A 44 -2.46 -13.38 8.13
N GLU A 45 -1.48 -14.17 7.68
CA GLU A 45 -0.97 -15.29 8.48
C GLU A 45 -0.31 -14.82 9.79
N LEU A 46 0.44 -13.71 9.75
CA LEU A 46 1.02 -13.11 10.96
C LEU A 46 -0.05 -12.59 11.92
N ARG A 47 -1.17 -12.08 11.41
CA ARG A 47 -2.34 -11.74 12.23
C ARG A 47 -2.87 -12.99 12.91
N ASP A 48 -3.09 -14.08 12.18
CA ASP A 48 -3.60 -15.32 12.74
C ASP A 48 -2.67 -15.92 13.81
N VAL A 49 -1.35 -15.86 13.59
CA VAL A 49 -0.35 -16.21 14.62
C VAL A 49 -0.50 -15.32 15.86
N GLY A 50 -0.74 -14.02 15.69
CA GLY A 50 -0.99 -13.10 16.80
C GLY A 50 -2.24 -13.47 17.61
N PHE A 51 -3.34 -13.84 16.93
CA PHE A 51 -4.55 -14.34 17.59
C PHE A 51 -4.32 -15.67 18.31
N ALA A 52 -3.55 -16.59 17.71
CA ALA A 52 -3.20 -17.87 18.31
C ALA A 52 -2.34 -17.71 19.57
N ILE A 53 -1.39 -16.79 19.59
CA ILE A 53 -0.60 -16.51 20.80
C ILE A 53 -1.49 -15.92 21.89
N ARG A 54 -2.40 -15.01 21.53
CA ARG A 54 -3.26 -14.31 22.51
C ARG A 54 -4.45 -15.15 22.99
N SER A 55 -4.70 -16.31 22.37
CA SER A 55 -5.66 -17.30 22.84
C SER A 55 -5.11 -18.22 23.93
N LEU A 56 -3.80 -18.20 24.16
CA LEU A 56 -3.18 -18.91 25.28
C LEU A 56 -3.44 -18.17 26.60
N ASP A 57 -3.49 -18.93 27.69
CA ASP A 57 -3.50 -18.38 29.04
C ASP A 57 -2.06 -17.97 29.43
N GLN A 58 -1.84 -16.68 29.61
CA GLN A 58 -0.57 -16.08 30.04
C GLN A 58 -0.51 -15.85 31.55
N SER A 59 -1.42 -16.46 32.31
CA SER A 59 -1.39 -16.43 33.78
C SER A 59 -0.21 -17.24 34.31
N TYR A 60 0.44 -16.74 35.37
CA TYR A 60 1.50 -17.46 36.06
C TYR A 60 1.42 -17.25 37.57
N THR A 61 1.99 -18.19 38.32
CA THR A 61 2.17 -18.07 39.77
C THR A 61 3.50 -18.67 40.19
N ILE A 62 4.32 -17.86 40.83
CA ILE A 62 5.58 -18.22 41.47
C ILE A 62 5.34 -18.13 42.98
N PRO A 63 5.33 -19.27 43.70
CA PRO A 63 5.08 -19.26 45.13
C PRO A 63 6.21 -18.58 45.90
N ALA A 64 5.89 -18.04 47.07
CA ALA A 64 6.89 -17.57 48.02
C ALA A 64 7.75 -18.75 48.51
N MET A 65 9.02 -18.49 48.78
CA MET A 65 9.95 -19.48 49.35
C MET A 65 10.36 -19.05 50.75
N GLU A 66 10.29 -19.97 51.70
CA GLU A 66 10.71 -19.74 53.09
C GLU A 66 11.59 -20.90 53.56
N GLY A 67 12.72 -20.58 54.21
CA GLY A 67 13.65 -21.58 54.74
C GLY A 67 14.73 -20.95 55.62
N CYS A 68 15.06 -21.62 56.73
CA CYS A 68 16.11 -21.21 57.68
C CYS A 68 16.04 -19.74 58.15
N GLY A 69 14.82 -19.20 58.32
CA GLY A 69 14.62 -17.81 58.73
C GLY A 69 14.76 -16.76 57.61
N ALA A 70 15.01 -17.19 56.36
CA ALA A 70 14.93 -16.36 55.18
C ALA A 70 13.57 -16.55 54.48
N CYS A 71 12.97 -15.47 54.02
CA CYS A 71 11.76 -15.49 53.20
C CYS A 71 11.98 -14.68 51.91
N THR A 72 11.42 -15.18 50.82
CA THR A 72 11.35 -14.48 49.52
C THR A 72 9.90 -14.42 49.10
N ALA A 73 9.41 -13.21 48.77
CA ALA A 73 8.05 -13.03 48.30
C ALA A 73 7.83 -13.77 46.97
N GLY A 74 6.66 -14.38 46.83
CA GLY A 74 6.20 -14.92 45.55
C GLY A 74 5.72 -13.82 44.61
N SER A 75 5.41 -14.18 43.37
CA SER A 75 4.79 -13.29 42.39
C SER A 75 3.74 -14.03 41.59
N SER A 76 2.71 -13.34 41.14
CA SER A 76 1.69 -13.93 40.27
C SER A 76 1.11 -12.89 39.33
N PHE A 77 0.61 -13.36 38.20
CA PHE A 77 -0.16 -12.58 37.24
C PHE A 77 -1.33 -13.43 36.78
N THR A 78 -2.52 -12.83 36.74
CA THR A 78 -3.71 -13.46 36.18
C THR A 78 -4.12 -12.69 34.95
N GLN A 79 -4.12 -13.37 33.81
CA GLN A 79 -4.57 -12.79 32.56
C GLN A 79 -6.07 -12.50 32.63
N GLU A 80 -6.48 -11.42 31.99
CA GLU A 80 -7.88 -11.18 31.69
C GLU A 80 -8.44 -12.27 30.76
N PRO A 81 -9.76 -12.59 30.81
CA PRO A 81 -10.36 -13.60 29.95
C PRO A 81 -9.98 -13.43 28.47
N VAL A 82 -9.66 -14.56 27.85
CA VAL A 82 -9.19 -14.64 26.46
C VAL A 82 -10.16 -13.91 25.53
N GLU A 83 -11.47 -14.04 25.74
CA GLU A 83 -12.50 -13.41 24.90
C GLU A 83 -12.39 -11.88 24.88
N LYS A 84 -12.02 -11.27 26.02
CA LYS A 84 -11.84 -9.81 26.09
C LYS A 84 -10.51 -9.41 25.43
N SER A 85 -9.45 -10.15 25.71
CA SER A 85 -8.12 -9.98 25.12
C SER A 85 -8.12 -10.05 23.58
N LEU A 86 -8.89 -10.98 23.00
CA LEU A 86 -9.06 -11.12 21.55
C LEU A 86 -9.90 -10.00 20.93
N LYS A 87 -10.94 -9.52 21.62
CA LYS A 87 -11.75 -8.37 21.17
C LYS A 87 -10.91 -7.09 21.11
N GLU A 88 -10.06 -6.86 22.10
CA GLU A 88 -9.13 -5.72 22.10
C GLU A 88 -8.14 -5.81 20.94
N LEU A 89 -7.61 -7.01 20.66
CA LEU A 89 -6.72 -7.23 19.53
C LEU A 89 -7.42 -6.96 18.19
N ASP A 90 -8.64 -7.46 17.98
CA ASP A 90 -9.42 -7.22 16.76
C ASP A 90 -9.73 -5.72 16.57
N ALA A 91 -10.08 -5.02 17.65
CA ALA A 91 -10.32 -3.58 17.61
C ALA A 91 -9.06 -2.80 17.18
N ALA A 92 -7.88 -3.22 17.64
CA ALA A 92 -6.60 -2.63 17.24
C ALA A 92 -6.32 -2.83 15.74
N TYR A 93 -6.50 -4.05 15.22
CA TYR A 93 -6.34 -4.33 13.78
C TYR A 93 -7.31 -3.51 12.92
N ARG A 94 -8.59 -3.45 13.29
CA ARG A 94 -9.59 -2.65 12.56
C ARG A 94 -9.24 -1.16 12.55
N LYS A 95 -8.70 -0.64 13.66
CA LYS A 95 -8.23 0.75 13.73
C LYS A 95 -7.05 1.00 12.80
N ALA A 96 -6.10 0.06 12.73
CA ALA A 96 -4.98 0.12 11.80
C ALA A 96 -5.47 0.13 10.34
N GLU A 97 -6.31 -0.83 9.95
CA GLU A 97 -6.90 -0.90 8.61
C GLU A 97 -7.69 0.37 8.25
N ALA A 98 -8.44 0.93 9.21
CA ALA A 98 -9.17 2.18 8.99
C ALA A 98 -8.23 3.36 8.75
N SER A 99 -7.11 3.44 9.48
CA SER A 99 -6.11 4.49 9.30
C SER A 99 -5.43 4.42 7.93
N GLU A 100 -5.15 3.21 7.44
CA GLU A 100 -4.59 2.97 6.10
C GLU A 100 -5.59 3.36 5.00
N LYS A 101 -6.86 2.94 5.13
CA LYS A 101 -7.92 3.32 4.18
C LYS A 101 -8.11 4.84 4.14
N GLN A 102 -8.04 5.52 5.29
CA GLN A 102 -8.10 6.99 5.36
C GLN A 102 -6.89 7.64 4.68
N ALA A 103 -5.68 7.12 4.87
CA ALA A 103 -4.48 7.61 4.21
C ALA A 103 -4.57 7.43 2.67
N ALA A 104 -5.03 6.28 2.20
CA ALA A 104 -5.25 6.01 0.79
C ALA A 104 -6.31 6.93 0.18
N ALA A 105 -7.42 7.18 0.88
CA ALA A 105 -8.46 8.11 0.43
C ALA A 105 -7.92 9.55 0.32
N ARG A 106 -7.10 9.99 1.28
CA ARG A 106 -6.44 11.31 1.25
C ARG A 106 -5.46 11.42 0.08
N ALA A 107 -4.66 10.39 -0.16
CA ALA A 107 -3.73 10.35 -1.30
C ALA A 107 -4.48 10.43 -2.64
N LYS A 108 -5.58 9.67 -2.78
CA LYS A 108 -6.43 9.73 -3.98
C LYS A 108 -7.05 11.13 -4.18
N ALA A 109 -7.61 11.73 -3.13
CA ALA A 109 -8.16 13.07 -3.19
C ALA A 109 -7.10 14.14 -3.53
N GLN A 110 -5.87 13.99 -3.02
CA GLN A 110 -4.75 14.86 -3.39
C GLN A 110 -4.39 14.72 -4.87
N GLN A 111 -4.34 13.49 -5.40
CA GLN A 111 -4.09 13.26 -6.82
C GLN A 111 -5.17 13.89 -7.70
N GLU A 112 -6.45 13.77 -7.34
CA GLU A 112 -7.55 14.40 -8.06
C GLU A 112 -7.42 15.93 -8.07
N ARG A 113 -7.13 16.54 -6.91
CA ARG A 113 -6.88 18.00 -6.82
C ARG A 113 -5.70 18.45 -7.68
N LEU A 114 -4.62 17.68 -7.70
CA LEU A 114 -3.44 17.99 -8.53
C LEU A 114 -3.78 17.91 -10.03
N LYS A 115 -4.59 16.92 -10.44
CA LYS A 115 -5.08 16.82 -11.82
C LYS A 115 -5.95 18.02 -12.20
N GLU A 116 -6.91 18.40 -11.36
CA GLU A 116 -7.76 19.59 -11.59
C GLU A 116 -6.94 20.89 -11.69
N GLN A 117 -5.92 21.05 -10.85
CA GLN A 117 -5.02 22.21 -10.92
C GLN A 117 -4.21 22.24 -12.22
N ALA A 118 -3.70 21.09 -12.67
CA ALA A 118 -2.99 20.97 -13.94
C ALA A 118 -3.89 21.32 -15.14
N GLU A 119 -5.15 20.85 -15.13
CA GLU A 119 -6.14 21.19 -16.15
C GLU A 119 -6.47 22.69 -16.19
N ARG A 120 -6.67 23.31 -15.01
CA ARG A 120 -6.90 24.77 -14.89
C ARG A 120 -5.70 25.59 -15.37
N GLN A 121 -4.47 25.12 -15.14
CA GLN A 121 -3.26 25.78 -15.63
C GLN A 121 -3.09 25.67 -17.15
N ASN A 122 -3.42 24.52 -17.73
CA ASN A 122 -3.40 24.32 -19.18
C ASN A 122 -4.48 25.17 -19.89
N SER A 123 -5.67 25.29 -19.31
CA SER A 123 -6.74 26.16 -19.84
C SER A 123 -6.37 27.65 -19.86
N LYS A 124 -5.61 28.14 -18.87
CA LYS A 124 -5.18 29.56 -18.80
C LYS A 124 -4.01 29.91 -19.72
N LYS A 125 -3.24 28.93 -20.21
CA LYS A 125 -2.08 29.14 -21.10
C LYS A 125 -2.44 29.28 -22.59
N ASP A 126 -3.68 28.97 -23.01
CA ASP A 126 -4.14 29.09 -24.41
C ASP A 126 -5.32 30.07 -24.55
N PRO A 127 -5.08 31.40 -24.56
CA PRO A 127 -6.13 32.39 -24.80
C PRO A 127 -6.56 32.50 -26.28
N SER A 128 -6.01 31.66 -27.18
CA SER A 128 -6.25 31.77 -28.63
C SER A 128 -7.53 31.09 -29.12
N LYS A 129 -8.15 30.22 -28.32
CA LYS A 129 -9.34 29.46 -28.71
C LYS A 129 -10.69 30.16 -28.48
N ASP A 130 -10.72 31.29 -27.77
CA ASP A 130 -11.97 31.98 -27.43
C ASP A 130 -12.49 32.97 -28.51
N LYS A 131 -11.78 33.13 -29.63
CA LYS A 131 -12.15 34.07 -30.72
C LYS A 131 -12.77 33.44 -31.98
N LYS A 132 -13.32 32.22 -31.91
CA LYS A 132 -14.08 31.63 -33.03
C LYS A 132 -15.48 31.19 -32.60
N LYS A 133 -16.37 32.16 -32.37
CA LYS A 133 -17.80 32.02 -32.67
C LYS A 133 -18.12 32.98 -33.81
N PRO A 134 -18.38 32.51 -35.04
CA PRO A 134 -18.89 33.38 -36.08
C PRO A 134 -20.30 33.83 -35.67
N GLY A 135 -20.50 35.14 -35.62
CA GLY A 135 -21.80 35.75 -35.39
C GLY A 135 -22.79 35.23 -36.43
N LYS A 136 -23.89 34.66 -35.96
CA LYS A 136 -25.02 34.29 -36.80
C LYS A 136 -25.76 35.59 -37.16
N THR A 137 -25.42 36.17 -38.29
CA THR A 137 -26.25 37.19 -38.95
C THR A 137 -27.56 36.53 -39.34
N THR A 138 -28.68 37.04 -38.84
CA THR A 138 -30.00 36.71 -39.38
C THR A 138 -30.78 38.01 -39.47
N ILE A 139 -31.35 38.18 -40.66
CA ILE A 139 -32.11 39.29 -41.22
C ILE A 139 -33.34 39.60 -40.38
#